data_AF-A0A7K1CSV9-F1
#
_entry.id   AF-A0A7K1CSV9-F1
#
_cell.length_a   1.000
_cell.length_b   1.000
_cell.length_c   1.000
_cell.angle_alpha   90.00
_cell.angle_beta   90.00
_cell.angle_gamma   90.00
#
_symmetry.space_group_name_H-M   'P 1'
#
loop_
_entity.id
_entity.type
_entity.pdbx_description
1 polymer ?
#
loop_
_entity_poly.entity_id
_entity_poly.type
_entity_poly.pdbx_seq_one_letter_code
_entity_poly.pdbx_strand_id
1 'polypeptide(L)' 'MIDFTLAPEHEEIRSKVRNFVDNVIKPAMEPFGHRDEMEPEMRNAYIAALIELRRQAQEQGLWLPHMPTDVGGMGLGHVA' A
#
# COMPACT_ATOMS: atom_id res chain seq x y z
N MET A 1 5.13 18.15 29.21
CA MET A 1 4.64 16.87 28.66
C MET A 1 4.67 17.01 27.15
N ILE A 2 5.21 16.03 26.42
CA ILE A 2 5.26 16.07 24.95
C ILE A 2 3.92 15.57 24.42
N ASP A 3 3.39 16.25 23.40
CA ASP A 3 2.16 15.86 22.70
C ASP A 3 2.49 14.89 21.55
N PHE A 4 1.79 13.76 21.50
CA PHE A 4 1.92 12.71 20.49
C PHE A 4 0.61 12.48 19.72
N THR A 5 -0.37 13.35 19.88
CA THR A 5 -1.60 13.29 19.09
C THR A 5 -1.26 13.52 17.62
N LEU A 6 -1.77 12.63 16.76
CA LEU A 6 -1.59 12.77 15.32
C LEU A 6 -2.46 13.92 14.80
N ALA A 7 -1.89 14.69 13.88
CA ALA A 7 -2.65 15.68 13.15
C ALA A 7 -3.75 14.98 12.30
N PRO A 8 -4.93 15.60 12.09
CA PRO A 8 -6.04 14.97 11.38
C PRO A 8 -5.66 14.40 10.01
N GLU A 9 -4.80 15.09 9.25
CA GLU A 9 -4.31 14.66 7.95
C GLU A 9 -3.52 13.34 8.02
N HIS A 10 -2.78 13.08 9.11
CA HIS A 10 -2.07 11.82 9.30
C HIS A 10 -3.04 10.69 9.60
N GLU A 11 -4.10 10.94 10.38
CA GLU A 11 -5.14 9.94 10.63
C GLU A 11 -5.92 9.58 9.36
N GLU A 12 -6.16 10.55 8.49
CA GLU A 12 -6.77 10.33 7.17
C GLU A 12 -5.88 9.44 6.29
N ILE A 13 -4.58 9.74 6.22
CA ILE A 13 -3.60 8.93 5.47
C ILE A 13 -3.57 7.50 6.02
N ARG A 14 -3.47 7.33 7.35
CA ARG A 14 -3.47 6.01 8.00
C ARG A 14 -4.75 5.24 7.70
N SER A 15 -5.90 5.89 7.74
CA SER A 15 -7.19 5.28 7.43
C SER A 15 -7.27 4.83 5.98
N LYS A 16 -6.81 5.66 5.04
CA LYS A 16 -6.78 5.33 3.61
C LYS A 16 -5.86 4.14 3.31
N VAL A 17 -4.65 4.14 3.89
CA VAL A 17 -3.69 3.03 3.76
C VAL A 17 -4.27 1.74 4.34
N ARG A 18 -4.84 1.80 5.55
CA ARG A 18 -5.47 0.64 6.21
C ARG A 18 -6.59 0.06 5.35
N ASN A 19 -7.49 0.90 4.84
CA ASN A 19 -8.59 0.46 4.00
C ASN A 19 -8.10 -0.21 2.71
N PHE A 20 -7.06 0.31 2.06
CA PHE A 20 -6.48 -0.31 0.87
C PHE A 20 -5.83 -1.66 1.19
N VAL A 21 -5.09 -1.76 2.30
CA VAL A 21 -4.48 -3.02 2.75
C VAL A 21 -5.56 -4.07 3.05
N ASP A 22 -6.54 -3.72 3.86
CA ASP A 22 -7.52 -4.67 4.39
C ASP A 22 -8.55 -5.10 3.34
N ASN A 23 -8.99 -4.18 2.49
CA ASN A 23 -10.09 -4.45 1.56
C ASN A 23 -9.63 -4.74 0.12
N VAL A 24 -8.36 -4.48 -0.22
CA VAL A 24 -7.84 -4.69 -1.58
C VAL A 24 -6.65 -5.64 -1.59
N ILE A 25 -5.57 -5.33 -0.87
CA ILE A 25 -4.34 -6.13 -0.93
C ILE A 25 -4.54 -7.52 -0.33
N LYS A 26 -5.05 -7.61 0.91
CA LYS A 26 -5.22 -8.90 1.59
C LYS A 26 -6.11 -9.85 0.80
N PRO A 27 -7.33 -9.48 0.36
CA PRO A 27 -8.18 -10.37 -0.42
C PRO A 27 -7.55 -10.81 -1.75
N ALA A 28 -6.81 -9.92 -2.41
CA ALA A 28 -6.14 -10.24 -3.67
C ALA A 28 -4.95 -11.19 -3.48
N MET A 29 -4.29 -11.16 -2.31
CA MET A 29 -3.12 -11.99 -2.01
C MET A 29 -3.47 -13.31 -1.33
N GLU A 30 -4.63 -13.41 -0.66
CA GLU A 30 -5.10 -14.60 0.04
C GLU A 30 -4.96 -15.91 -0.78
N PRO A 31 -5.33 -15.97 -2.08
CA PRO A 31 -5.22 -17.20 -2.85
C PRO A 31 -3.79 -17.70 -3.05
N PHE A 32 -2.78 -16.85 -2.85
CA PHE A 32 -1.37 -17.18 -3.06
C PHE A 32 -0.65 -17.64 -1.79
N GLY A 33 -1.25 -17.44 -0.61
CA GLY A 33 -0.65 -17.77 0.67
C GLY A 33 0.70 -17.09 0.91
N HIS A 34 1.57 -17.73 1.70
CA HIS A 34 2.93 -17.26 1.91
C HIS A 34 3.80 -17.51 0.67
N ARG A 35 4.54 -16.49 0.24
CA ARG A 35 5.38 -16.55 -0.97
C ARG A 35 6.37 -17.73 -0.96
N ASP A 36 6.94 -18.05 0.20
CA ASP A 36 7.95 -19.09 0.35
C ASP A 36 7.35 -20.52 0.36
N GLU A 37 6.03 -20.62 0.53
CA GLU A 37 5.26 -21.87 0.55
C GLU A 37 4.41 -22.05 -0.72
N MET A 38 4.44 -21.06 -1.63
CA MET A 38 3.64 -21.04 -2.85
C MET A 38 4.18 -22.02 -3.90
N GLU A 39 3.28 -22.80 -4.50
CA GLU A 39 3.62 -23.70 -5.61
C GLU A 39 4.23 -22.94 -6.80
N PRO A 40 5.30 -23.45 -7.45
CA PRO A 40 6.02 -22.74 -8.52
C PRO A 40 5.12 -22.26 -9.67
N GLU A 41 4.08 -23.01 -10.00
CA GLU A 41 3.15 -22.73 -11.10
C GLU A 41 2.32 -21.47 -10.84
N MET A 42 2.09 -21.11 -9.57
CA MET A 42 1.32 -19.93 -9.17
C MET A 42 2.10 -18.63 -9.26
N ARG A 43 3.44 -18.70 -9.35
CA ARG A 43 4.33 -17.53 -9.32
C ARG A 43 3.96 -16.47 -10.36
N ASN A 44 3.62 -16.88 -11.57
CA ASN A 44 3.28 -15.93 -12.64
C ASN A 44 1.97 -15.19 -12.36
N ALA A 45 0.95 -15.90 -11.86
CA ALA A 45 -0.32 -15.30 -11.46
C ALA A 45 -0.15 -14.34 -10.26
N TYR A 46 0.68 -14.73 -9.28
CA TYR A 46 1.04 -13.88 -8.14
C TYR A 46 1.70 -12.57 -8.58
N ILE A 47 2.67 -12.63 -9.49
CA ILE A 47 3.34 -11.43 -10.02
C ILE A 47 2.36 -10.54 -10.79
N ALA A 48 1.48 -11.12 -11.60
CA ALA A 48 0.45 -10.36 -12.31
C ALA A 48 -0.48 -9.62 -11.34
N ALA A 49 -0.94 -10.30 -10.28
CA ALA A 49 -1.75 -9.68 -9.23
C ALA A 49 -1.00 -8.56 -8.50
N LEU A 50 0.29 -8.74 -8.18
CA LEU A 50 1.12 -7.69 -7.58
C LEU A 50 1.26 -6.44 -8.48
N ILE A 51 1.46 -6.64 -9.78
CA ILE A 51 1.56 -5.53 -10.74
C ILE A 51 0.25 -4.74 -10.77
N GLU A 52 -0.88 -5.44 -10.79
CA GLU A 52 -2.19 -4.80 -10.76
C GLU A 52 -2.44 -4.05 -9.45
N LEU A 53 -2.08 -4.62 -8.30
CA LEU A 53 -2.17 -3.93 -7.01
C LEU A 53 -1.30 -2.66 -6.96
N ARG A 54 -0.11 -2.68 -7.57
CA ARG A 54 0.76 -1.49 -7.67
C ARG A 54 0.11 -0.40 -8.51
N ARG A 55 -0.52 -0.78 -9.62
CA ARG A 55 -1.26 0.14 -10.50
C ARG A 55 -2.41 0.80 -9.73
N GLN A 56 -3.19 0.01 -8.99
CA GLN A 56 -4.29 0.53 -8.16
C GLN A 56 -3.79 1.44 -7.03
N ALA A 57 -2.67 1.10 -6.39
CA ALA A 57 -2.06 1.96 -5.38
C ALA A 57 -1.66 3.31 -5.97
N GLN A 58 -1.08 3.32 -7.19
CA GLN A 58 -0.75 4.54 -7.91
C GLN A 58 -1.97 5.38 -8.25
N GLU A 59 -3.03 4.77 -8.78
CA GLU A 59 -4.30 5.45 -9.08
C GLU A 59 -4.95 6.08 -7.84
N GLN A 60 -4.78 5.44 -6.68
CA GLN A 60 -5.28 5.95 -5.41
C GLN A 60 -4.33 6.96 -4.76
N GLY A 61 -3.19 7.29 -5.37
CA GLY A 61 -2.20 8.20 -4.77
C GLY A 61 -1.58 7.64 -3.50
N LEU A 62 -1.37 6.32 -3.44
CA LEU A 62 -0.69 5.59 -2.36
C LEU A 62 0.71 5.11 -2.80
N TRP A 63 1.25 5.69 -3.86
CA TRP A 63 2.51 5.32 -4.46
C TRP A 63 3.65 6.23 -3.99
N LEU A 64 4.84 5.64 -3.83
CA LEU A 64 6.07 6.32 -3.42
C LEU A 64 5.84 7.38 -2.32
N PRO A 65 5.51 6.97 -1.09
CA PRO A 65 5.03 7.88 -0.04
C PRO A 65 5.93 9.11 0.21
N HIS A 66 7.25 8.93 0.11
CA HIS A 66 8.23 10.00 0.35
C HIS A 66 8.61 10.80 -0.90
N MET A 67 8.27 10.32 -2.09
CA MET A 67 8.66 11.02 -3.32
C MET A 67 7.78 12.24 -3.53
N PRO A 68 8.30 13.29 -4.18
CA PRO A 68 7.52 14.48 -4.47
C PRO A 68 6.27 14.20 -5.32
N THR A 69 5.28 15.07 -5.19
CA THR A 69 3.99 14.93 -5.89
C THR A 69 4.09 15.18 -7.39
N ASP A 70 5.07 15.95 -7.85
CA ASP A 70 5.33 16.23 -9.28
C ASP A 70 5.78 14.99 -10.07
N VAL A 71 6.33 13.98 -9.38
CA VAL A 71 6.65 12.65 -9.93
C VAL A 71 5.64 11.58 -9.54
N GLY A 72 4.47 11.98 -9.00
CA GLY A 72 3.38 11.09 -8.64
C GLY A 72 3.54 10.35 -7.30
N GLY A 73 4.44 10.83 -6.43
CA GLY A 73 4.54 10.39 -5.03
C GLY A 73 3.55 11.13 -4.11
N MET A 74 3.62 10.85 -2.81
CA MET A 74 2.73 11.48 -1.81
C MET A 74 3.36 12.69 -1.10
N GLY A 75 4.66 12.91 -1.25
CA GLY A 75 5.39 14.02 -0.62
C GLY A 75 5.45 13.95 0.92
N LEU A 76 5.26 12.77 1.50
CA LEU A 76 5.21 12.59 2.94
C LEU A 76 6.61 12.69 3.57
N GLY A 77 6.69 13.46 4.66
CA GLY A 77 7.88 13.53 5.50
C GLY A 77 7.99 12.36 6.47
N HIS A 78 9.10 12.28 7.20
CA HIS A 78 9.40 11.18 8.13
C HIS A 78 8.44 11.04 9.32
N VAL A 79 7.63 12.06 9.58
CA VAL A 79 6.70 12.14 10.73
C VAL A 79 5.23 12.10 10.31
N ALA A 80 4.97 11.86 9.02
CA ALA A 80 3.64 11.72 8.46
C ALA A 80 3.10 10.29 8.57
#